data_AF-A0A0Q5XNR8-F1
#
_entry.id   AF-A0A0Q5XNR8-F1
#
_cell.length_a   1.000
_cell.length_b   1.000
_cell.length_c   1.000
_cell.angle_alpha   90.00
_cell.angle_beta   90.00
_cell.angle_gamma   90.00
#
_symmetry.space_group_name_H-M   'P 1'
#
loop_
_entity.id
_entity.type
_entity.pdbx_description
1 polymer ?
#
loop_
_entity_poly.entity_id
_entity_poly.type
_entity_poly.pdbx_seq_one_letter_code
_entity_poly.pdbx_strand_id
1 'polypeptide(L)'
;MKPVTLFMIMPPGELNDEVVAKAAYLEYHLSVVFPGYEFEVIDLNLLKPVENAAKLQLGDGIGGGMKFAIIPLMGATGEGGYMCAPPSADLIAEIGVACDRFDVQNPMRYVA
;
A
#
# COMPACT_ATOMS: atom_id res chain seq x y z
N MET A 1 -8.27 -7.40 19.35
CA MET A 1 -7.62 -7.82 18.09
C MET A 1 -7.92 -6.73 17.06
N LYS A 2 -6.91 -6.16 16.39
CA LYS A 2 -7.17 -5.17 15.32
C LYS A 2 -7.64 -5.93 14.07
N PRO A 3 -8.77 -5.54 13.45
CA PRO A 3 -9.37 -6.29 12.34
C PRO A 3 -8.56 -6.21 11.03
N VAL A 4 -7.83 -5.11 10.80
CA VAL A 4 -6.88 -4.98 9.69
C VAL A 4 -5.53 -4.63 10.28
N THR A 5 -4.52 -5.43 9.95
CA THR A 5 -3.14 -5.21 10.37
C THR A 5 -2.21 -4.98 9.20
N LEU A 6 -2.52 -5.46 7.99
CA LEU A 6 -1.64 -5.37 6.82
C LEU A 6 -2.27 -4.51 5.72
N PHE A 7 -1.47 -3.62 5.13
CA PHE A 7 -1.80 -2.84 3.94
C PHE A 7 -0.83 -3.15 2.81
N MET A 8 -1.36 -3.50 1.64
CA MET A 8 -0.59 -3.56 0.42
C MET A 8 -0.47 -2.15 -0.18
N ILE A 9 0.76 -1.76 -0.47
CA ILE A 9 1.12 -0.45 -1.02
C ILE A 9 1.52 -0.67 -2.48
N MET A 10 0.70 -0.16 -3.39
CA MET A 10 0.94 -0.27 -4.82
C MET A 10 1.41 1.07 -5.35
N PRO A 11 2.65 1.17 -5.85
CA PRO A 11 3.18 2.43 -6.36
C PRO A 11 2.46 2.88 -7.64
N PRO A 12 2.54 4.18 -7.98
CA PRO A 12 2.16 4.66 -9.31
C PRO A 12 2.96 3.93 -10.39
N GLY A 13 2.35 3.66 -11.54
CA GLY A 13 2.99 2.90 -12.63
C GLY A 13 4.32 3.48 -13.12
N GLU A 14 4.46 4.82 -13.15
CA GLU A 14 5.69 5.50 -13.57
C GLU A 14 6.83 5.39 -12.54
N LEU A 15 6.48 5.22 -11.26
CA LEU A 15 7.43 5.14 -10.15
C LEU A 15 7.62 3.71 -9.63
N ASN A 16 6.94 2.72 -10.23
CA ASN A 16 6.89 1.35 -9.73
C ASN A 16 8.28 0.77 -9.48
N ASP A 17 9.15 0.80 -10.48
CA ASP A 17 10.44 0.14 -10.39
C ASP A 17 11.36 0.84 -9.37
N GLU A 18 11.31 2.17 -9.29
CA GLU A 18 12.08 2.95 -8.32
C GLU A 18 11.63 2.69 -6.89
N VAL A 19 10.31 2.67 -6.65
CA VAL A 19 9.75 2.43 -5.32
C VAL A 19 9.95 0.98 -4.89
N VAL A 20 9.73 0.01 -5.78
CA VAL A 20 9.95 -1.42 -5.50
C VAL A 20 11.41 -1.68 -5.14
N ALA A 21 12.36 -1.05 -5.83
CA ALA A 21 13.78 -1.15 -5.49
C ALA A 21 14.11 -0.61 -4.08
N LYS A 22 13.23 0.20 -3.49
CA LYS A 22 13.35 0.79 -2.15
C LYS A 22 12.24 0.36 -1.19
N ALA A 23 11.53 -0.74 -1.49
CA ALA A 23 10.37 -1.21 -0.75
C ALA A 23 10.60 -1.24 0.77
N ALA A 24 11.68 -1.87 1.23
CA ALA A 24 12.00 -1.99 2.65
C ALA A 24 12.11 -0.64 3.40
N TYR A 25 12.55 0.43 2.71
CA TYR A 25 12.63 1.76 3.30
C TYR A 25 11.26 2.42 3.41
N LEU A 26 10.40 2.25 2.41
CA LEU A 26 9.04 2.75 2.44
C LEU A 26 8.21 2.00 3.50
N GLU A 27 8.33 0.67 3.57
CA GLU A 27 7.66 -0.15 4.58
C GLU A 27 8.11 0.24 6.00
N TYR A 28 9.42 0.42 6.21
CA TYR A 28 9.94 0.91 7.48
C TYR A 28 9.38 2.30 7.80
N HIS A 29 9.43 3.25 6.85
CA HIS A 29 8.89 4.59 7.02
C HIS A 29 7.42 4.55 7.48
N LEU A 30 6.59 3.77 6.80
CA LEU A 30 5.18 3.63 7.12
C LEU A 30 4.96 2.96 8.49
N SER A 31 5.76 1.95 8.85
CA SER A 31 5.68 1.31 10.17
C SER A 31 6.02 2.25 11.33
N VAL A 32 6.91 3.22 11.12
CA VAL A 32 7.25 4.26 12.09
C VAL A 32 6.11 5.27 12.23
N VAL A 33 5.50 5.68 11.12
CA VAL A 33 4.39 6.65 11.10
C VAL A 33 3.10 6.04 11.66
N PHE A 34 2.84 4.77 11.36
CA PHE A 34 1.61 4.05 11.70
C PHE A 34 1.91 2.80 12.54
N PRO A 35 2.32 2.96 13.81
CA PRO A 35 2.71 1.83 14.65
C PRO A 35 1.57 0.84 14.87
N GLY A 36 1.91 -0.46 14.75
CA GLY A 36 0.95 -1.56 14.91
C GLY A 36 0.12 -1.85 13.65
N TYR A 37 0.59 -1.39 12.49
CA TYR A 37 0.22 -1.87 11.17
C TYR A 37 1.48 -2.38 10.44
N GLU A 38 1.26 -3.30 9.53
CA GLU A 38 2.22 -3.90 8.62
C GLU A 38 1.95 -3.37 7.22
N PHE A 39 3.01 -3.27 6.43
CA PHE A 39 2.97 -2.72 5.08
C PHE A 39 3.79 -3.60 4.16
N GLU A 40 3.27 -3.85 2.97
CA GLU A 40 3.96 -4.64 1.94
C GLU A 40 3.85 -3.91 0.61
N VAL A 41 5.00 -3.57 0.00
CA VAL A 41 5.01 -2.93 -1.32
C VAL A 41 4.87 -4.00 -2.39
N ILE A 42 3.86 -3.86 -3.24
CA ILE A 42 3.58 -4.79 -4.33
C ILE A 42 4.12 -4.25 -5.65
N ASP A 43 4.95 -5.06 -6.31
CA ASP A 43 5.40 -4.78 -7.68
C ASP A 43 4.28 -5.01 -8.69
N LEU A 44 3.86 -3.94 -9.38
CA LEU A 44 2.82 -3.99 -10.41
C LEU A 44 3.18 -4.92 -11.58
N ASN A 45 4.46 -5.15 -11.85
CA ASN A 45 4.88 -6.03 -12.94
C ASN A 45 4.50 -7.50 -12.66
N LEU A 46 4.33 -7.89 -11.40
CA LEU A 46 3.84 -9.21 -11.02
C LEU A 46 2.36 -9.42 -11.38
N LEU A 47 1.63 -8.36 -11.75
CA LEU A 47 0.21 -8.38 -12.11
C LEU A 47 -0.05 -8.41 -13.63
N LYS A 48 1.00 -8.36 -14.47
CA LYS A 48 0.87 -8.43 -15.94
C LYS A 48 1.18 -9.86 -16.44
N PRO A 49 0.26 -10.67 -17.03
CA PRO A 49 -1.13 -10.40 -17.41
C PRO A 49 -2.14 -11.40 -16.82
N VAL A 50 -3.12 -10.90 -16.06
CA VAL A 50 -4.51 -11.15 -16.47
C VAL A 50 -4.80 -10.04 -17.47
N GLU A 51 -5.30 -10.34 -18.68
CA GLU A 51 -5.62 -9.37 -19.76
C GLU A 51 -6.56 -8.21 -19.34
N ASN A 52 -6.98 -8.20 -18.08
CA ASN A 52 -7.80 -7.20 -17.43
C ASN A 52 -7.04 -6.36 -16.39
N ALA A 53 -5.71 -6.41 -16.26
CA ALA A 53 -4.96 -5.55 -15.34
C ALA A 53 -5.11 -4.04 -15.70
N ALA A 54 -5.22 -3.72 -16.99
CA ALA A 54 -5.61 -2.38 -17.46
C ALA A 54 -7.09 -2.03 -17.16
N LYS A 55 -7.91 -3.04 -16.81
CA LYS A 55 -9.30 -2.93 -16.34
C LYS A 55 -9.44 -3.15 -14.83
N LEU A 56 -8.34 -3.36 -14.10
CA LEU A 56 -8.30 -3.21 -12.66
C LEU A 56 -8.37 -1.69 -12.41
N GLN A 57 -9.51 -1.07 -12.76
CA GLN A 57 -9.94 0.23 -12.26
C GLN A 57 -10.25 0.06 -10.77
N LEU A 58 -9.22 -0.28 -10.00
CA LEU A 58 -9.16 -0.01 -8.58
C LEU A 58 -9.07 1.51 -8.53
N GLY A 59 -10.22 2.16 -8.28
CA GLY A 59 -10.51 3.55 -8.65
C GLY A 59 -9.37 4.56 -8.43
N ASP A 60 -9.24 5.53 -9.33
CA ASP A 60 -8.31 6.67 -9.38
C ASP A 60 -6.80 6.44 -9.07
N GLY A 61 -6.39 5.25 -8.64
CA GLY A 61 -5.08 4.99 -8.03
C GLY A 61 -4.26 3.87 -8.68
N ILE A 62 -4.84 3.02 -9.54
CA ILE A 62 -4.05 2.07 -10.34
C ILE A 62 -4.45 2.21 -11.81
N GLY A 63 -3.50 2.61 -12.66
CA GLY A 63 -3.68 2.62 -14.12
C GLY A 63 -3.99 3.99 -14.74
N GLY A 64 -3.49 5.07 -14.16
CA GLY A 64 -3.54 6.41 -14.79
C GLY A 64 -3.35 7.60 -13.86
N GLY A 65 -3.38 7.39 -12.54
CA GLY A 65 -3.11 8.42 -11.53
C GLY A 65 -1.67 8.40 -11.04
N MET A 66 -1.11 9.58 -10.73
CA MET A 66 0.22 9.74 -10.10
C MET A 66 0.23 9.39 -8.59
N LYS A 67 -0.66 8.51 -8.12
CA LYS A 67 -0.86 8.25 -6.69
C LYS A 67 -0.73 6.78 -6.35
N PHE A 68 -0.29 6.51 -5.12
CA PHE A 68 -0.27 5.18 -4.55
C PHE A 68 -1.69 4.64 -4.36
N ALA A 69 -1.90 3.35 -4.62
CA ALA A 69 -3.07 2.65 -4.13
C ALA A 69 -2.75 1.87 -2.86
N ILE A 70 -3.71 1.89 -1.94
CA ILE A 70 -3.54 1.34 -0.59
C ILE A 70 -4.66 0.34 -0.39
N ILE A 71 -4.32 -0.94 -0.35
CA ILE A 71 -5.29 -2.02 -0.27
C ILE A 71 -5.18 -2.65 1.12
N PRO A 72 -6.18 -2.46 2.00
CA PRO A 72 -6.21 -3.16 3.26
C PRO A 72 -6.43 -4.66 3.05
N LEU A 73 -5.56 -5.50 3.61
CA LEU A 73 -5.78 -6.93 3.64
C LEU A 73 -6.59 -7.28 4.89
N MET A 74 -7.85 -7.68 4.67
CA MET A 74 -8.77 -8.04 5.75
C MET A 74 -8.72 -9.55 5.98
N GLY A 75 -8.24 -9.97 7.16
CA GLY A 75 -8.36 -11.36 7.59
C GLY A 75 -9.81 -11.72 7.95
N ALA A 76 -10.17 -12.99 7.86
CA ALA A 76 -11.41 -13.48 8.47
C ALA A 76 -11.20 -13.62 9.98
N THR A 77 -12.09 -13.03 10.79
CA THR A 77 -12.06 -13.23 12.25
C THR A 77 -13.14 -14.22 12.68
N GLY A 78 -12.73 -15.29 13.37
CA GLY A 78 -13.60 -16.21 14.13
C GLY A 78 -14.15 -17.44 13.37
N GLU A 79 -14.59 -18.45 14.12
CA GLU A 79 -15.41 -19.56 13.60
C GLU A 79 -16.78 -18.99 13.22
N GLY A 80 -17.05 -18.86 11.91
CA GLY A 80 -18.29 -18.29 11.39
C GLY A 80 -18.10 -17.28 10.25
N GLY A 81 -16.86 -16.84 9.98
CA GLY A 81 -16.54 -16.05 8.79
C GLY A 81 -17.08 -14.62 8.83
N TYR A 82 -16.86 -13.90 9.92
CA TYR A 82 -17.16 -12.46 9.95
C TYR A 82 -15.99 -11.70 9.30
N MET A 83 -16.32 -10.92 8.27
CA MET A 83 -15.38 -9.97 7.69
C MET A 83 -15.06 -8.89 8.72
N CYS A 84 -13.77 -8.62 8.88
CA CYS A 84 -13.27 -7.48 9.62
C CYS A 84 -13.93 -6.17 9.15
N ALA A 85 -14.19 -5.25 10.10
CA ALA A 85 -14.63 -3.91 9.73
C ALA A 85 -13.53 -3.24 8.87
N PRO A 86 -13.89 -2.61 7.74
CA PRO A 86 -12.91 -1.93 6.91
C PRO A 86 -12.25 -0.79 7.70
N PRO A 87 -11.00 -0.44 7.38
CA PRO A 87 -10.36 0.73 7.98
C PRO A 87 -11.09 2.00 7.55
N SER A 88 -10.95 3.07 8.35
CA SER A 88 -11.55 4.36 8.00
C SER A 88 -10.93 4.93 6.72
N ALA A 89 -11.73 5.69 5.98
CA ALA A 89 -11.25 6.41 4.80
C ALA A 89 -10.12 7.39 5.15
N ASP A 90 -10.19 8.01 6.33
CA ASP A 90 -9.16 8.93 6.82
C ASP A 90 -7.80 8.22 7.00
N LEU A 91 -7.80 7.00 7.56
CA LEU A 91 -6.56 6.22 7.70
C LEU A 91 -5.94 5.89 6.34
N ILE A 92 -6.76 5.49 5.36
CA ILE A 92 -6.31 5.22 3.99
C ILE A 92 -5.71 6.50 3.37
N ALA A 93 -6.37 7.65 3.55
CA ALA A 93 -5.89 8.92 3.04
C ALA A 93 -4.56 9.35 3.69
N GLU A 94 -4.42 9.18 5.01
CA GLU A 94 -3.20 9.49 5.74
C GLU A 94 -2.02 8.61 5.28
N ILE A 95 -2.25 7.31 5.07
CA ILE A 95 -1.23 6.40 4.51
C ILE A 95 -0.79 6.90 3.13
N GLY A 96 -1.72 7.35 2.28
CA GLY A 96 -1.39 7.90 0.96
C GLY A 96 -0.53 9.15 1.04
N VAL A 97 -0.87 10.07 1.94
CA VAL A 97 -0.05 11.27 2.19
C VAL A 97 1.34 10.90 2.70
N ALA A 98 1.48 9.86 3.52
CA ALA A 98 2.79 9.39 3.97
C ALA A 98 3.61 8.80 2.82
N CYS A 99 2.98 8.03 1.92
CA CYS A 99 3.64 7.53 0.71
C CYS A 99 4.12 8.68 -0.19
N ASP A 100 3.31 9.72 -0.38
CA ASP A 100 3.67 10.90 -1.19
C ASP A 100 4.84 11.70 -0.58
N ARG A 101 5.07 11.58 0.73
CA ARG A 101 6.19 12.23 1.45
C ARG A 101 7.47 11.41 1.43
N PHE A 102 7.43 10.17 0.96
CA PHE A 102 8.60 9.32 0.87
C PHE A 102 9.50 9.82 -0.27
N ASP A 103 10.69 10.29 0.09
CA ASP A 103 11.71 10.68 -0.88
C ASP A 103 12.44 9.43 -1.37
N VAL A 104 11.99 8.90 -2.52
CA VAL A 104 12.58 7.70 -3.14
C VAL A 104 14.05 7.90 -3.54
N GLN A 105 14.48 9.15 -3.76
CA GLN A 105 15.86 9.49 -4.11
C GLN A 105 16.76 9.56 -2.86
N ASN A 106 16.18 9.80 -1.69
CA ASN A 106 16.90 9.80 -0.41
C ASN A 106 16.19 8.96 0.68
N PRO A 107 16.13 7.63 0.50
CA PRO A 107 15.37 6.74 1.39
C PRO A 107 16.01 6.61 2.79
N MET A 108 17.32 6.90 2.91
CA MET A 108 18.05 6.84 4.17
C MET A 108 17.62 7.92 5.17
N ARG A 109 16.91 8.97 4.72
CA ARG A 109 16.32 9.98 5.61
C ARG A 109 15.32 9.37 6.61
N TYR A 110 14.77 8.21 6.28
CA TYR A 110 13.67 7.60 7.02
C TYR A 110 14.08 6.40 7.87
N VAL A 111 15.37 6.04 7.88
CA VAL A 111 15.95 5.06 8.82
C VAL A 111 16.71 5.82 9.90
N ALA A 112 16.33 5.61 11.16
CA ALA A 112 17.02 6.14 12.34
C ALA A 112 17.86 5.05 13.00
#